data_AF-A0A6G8U0P4-F1
#
_entry.id   AF-A0A6G8U0P4-F1
#
_cell.length_a   1.000
_cell.length_b   1.000
_cell.length_c   1.000
_cell.angle_alpha   90.00
_cell.angle_beta   90.00
_cell.angle_gamma   90.00
#
_symmetry.space_group_name_H-M   'P 1'
#
loop_
_entity.id
_entity.type
_entity.pdbx_description
1 polymer ?
#
loop_
_entity_poly.entity_id
_entity_poly.type
_entity_poly.pdbx_seq_one_letter_code
_entity_poly.pdbx_strand_id
1 'polypeptide(L)' 'MTEHQLREQEFQIARYRQLEREVTDPLAACLLHSIIEELEAELRRDRPEWHGPRN' A
#
# COMPACT_ATOMS: atom_id res chain seq x y z
N MET A 1 2.78 7.19 11.84
CA MET A 1 1.37 6.75 11.99
C MET A 1 1.16 5.93 13.27
N THR A 2 -0.07 5.83 13.79
CA THR A 2 -0.39 4.85 14.85
C THR A 2 -0.48 3.43 14.28
N GLU A 3 -0.26 2.39 15.09
CA GLU A 3 -0.33 0.99 14.63
C GLU A 3 -1.69 0.63 13.98
N HIS A 4 -2.76 1.26 14.44
CA HIS A 4 -4.10 1.12 13.84
C HIS A 4 -4.16 1.71 12.43
N GLN A 5 -3.55 2.86 12.18
CA GLN A 5 -3.49 3.49 10.86
C GLN A 5 -2.65 2.67 9.89
N LEU A 6 -1.53 2.11 10.34
CA LEU A 6 -0.70 1.22 9.51
C LEU A 6 -1.47 -0.01 9.03
N ARG A 7 -2.19 -0.67 9.95
CA ARG A 7 -3.04 -1.84 9.59
C ARG A 7 -4.19 -1.46 8.67
N GLU A 8 -4.81 -0.30 8.88
CA GLU A 8 -5.87 0.19 8.01
C GLU A 8 -5.34 0.45 6.60
N GLN A 9 -4.14 1.03 6.49
CA GLN A 9 -3.48 1.29 5.21
C GLN A 9 -3.07 -0.01 4.50
N GLU A 10 -2.53 -1.00 5.21
CA GLU A 10 -2.28 -2.35 4.66
C GLU A 10 -3.57 -2.98 4.12
N PHE A 11 -4.68 -2.85 4.85
CA PHE A 11 -5.97 -3.36 4.41
C PHE A 11 -6.50 -2.63 3.17
N GLN A 12 -6.34 -1.31 3.10
CA GLN A 12 -6.71 -0.52 1.91
C GLN A 12 -5.89 -0.94 0.69
N ILE A 13 -4.58 -1.12 0.83
CA ILE A 13 -3.70 -1.59 -0.26
C ILE A 13 -4.15 -2.96 -0.77
N ALA A 14 -4.44 -3.90 0.14
CA ALA A 14 -4.91 -5.24 -0.23
C ALA A 14 -6.24 -5.17 -1.01
N ARG A 15 -7.17 -4.31 -0.59
CA ARG A 15 -8.44 -4.10 -1.29
C ARG A 15 -8.25 -3.50 -2.69
N TYR A 16 -7.40 -2.49 -2.83
CA TYR A 16 -7.14 -1.89 -4.13
C TYR A 16 -6.43 -2.84 -5.09
N ARG A 17 -5.52 -3.70 -4.60
CA ARG A 17 -4.93 -4.77 -5.42
C ARG A 17 -5.94 -5.77 -5.93
N GLN A 18 -6.95 -6.09 -5.12
CA GLN A 18 -8.02 -6.95 -5.59
C GLN A 18 -8.87 -6.24 -6.66
N LEU A 19 -9.20 -4.97 -6.44
CA LEU A 19 -9.95 -4.17 -7.40
C LEU A 19 -9.20 -3.99 -8.74
N GLU A 20 -7.88 -3.80 -8.71
CA GLU A 20 -7.01 -3.72 -9.89
C GLU A 20 -7.13 -4.97 -10.77
N ARG A 21 -7.32 -6.15 -10.17
CA ARG A 21 -7.49 -7.42 -10.89
C ARG A 21 -8.90 -7.65 -11.41
N GLU A 22 -9.89 -7.04 -10.79
CA GLU A 22 -11.31 -7.17 -11.13
C GLU A 22 -11.75 -6.14 -12.17
N VAL A 23 -11.06 -5.00 -12.25
CA VAL A 23 -11.40 -3.93 -13.20
C VAL A 23 -11.00 -4.34 -14.62
N THR A 24 -11.90 -4.11 -15.56
CA THR A 24 -11.70 -4.42 -16.99
C THR A 24 -11.27 -3.20 -17.78
N ASP A 25 -11.49 -1.99 -17.25
CA ASP A 25 -11.06 -0.74 -17.86
C ASP A 25 -9.55 -0.55 -17.65
N PRO A 26 -8.75 -0.43 -18.73
CA PRO A 26 -7.30 -0.37 -18.63
C PRO A 26 -6.81 0.95 -18.02
N LEU A 27 -7.55 2.05 -18.18
CA LEU A 27 -7.20 3.33 -17.56
C LEU A 27 -7.40 3.24 -16.04
N ALA A 28 -8.52 2.68 -15.59
CA ALA A 28 -8.82 2.45 -14.19
C ALA A 28 -7.79 1.53 -13.53
N ALA A 29 -7.35 0.47 -14.21
CA ALA A 29 -6.27 -0.39 -13.74
C ALA A 29 -4.96 0.40 -13.52
N CYS A 30 -4.55 1.23 -14.50
CA CYS A 30 -3.35 2.07 -14.37
C CYS A 30 -3.45 3.09 -13.22
N LEU A 31 -4.62 3.69 -13.02
CA LEU A 31 -4.86 4.64 -11.92
C LEU A 31 -4.80 3.93 -10.57
N LEU A 32 -5.43 2.75 -10.45
CA LEU A 32 -5.35 1.93 -9.23
C LEU A 32 -3.91 1.53 -8.92
N HIS A 33 -3.14 1.14 -9.94
CA HIS A 33 -1.72 0.82 -9.78
C HIS A 33 -0.94 1.99 -9.17
N SER A 34 -1.12 3.19 -9.72
CA SER A 34 -0.44 4.41 -9.25
C SER A 34 -0.80 4.72 -7.79
N ILE A 35 -2.08 4.64 -7.44
CA ILE A 35 -2.57 4.85 -6.07
C ILE A 35 -1.95 3.82 -5.10
N ILE A 36 -1.89 2.54 -5.51
CA ILE A 36 -1.28 1.48 -4.70
C ILE A 36 0.20 1.77 -4.46
N GLU A 37 0.95 2.17 -5.49
CA GLU A 37 2.38 2.50 -5.36
C GLU A 37 2.62 3.65 -4.38
N GLU A 38 1.80 4.70 -4.43
CA GLU A 38 1.85 5.83 -3.50
C GLU A 38 1.59 5.37 -2.06
N LEU A 39 0.52 4.61 -1.83
CA LEU A 39 0.16 4.08 -0.51
C LEU A 39 1.24 3.14 0.05
N GLU A 40 1.86 2.30 -0.80
CA GLU A 40 2.96 1.42 -0.40
C GLU A 40 4.25 2.19 -0.09
N ALA A 41 4.50 3.31 -0.77
CA ALA A 41 5.62 4.20 -0.46
C ALA A 41 5.42 4.89 0.88
N GLU A 42 4.22 5.40 1.16
CA GLU A 42 3.86 5.98 2.46
C GLU A 42 3.99 4.95 3.59
N LEU A 43 3.43 3.75 3.39
CA LEU A 43 3.52 2.67 4.38
C LEU A 43 4.97 2.28 4.69
N ARG A 44 5.85 2.25 3.68
CA ARG A 44 7.29 2.00 3.88
C ARG A 44 7.98 3.13 4.66
N ARG A 45 7.58 4.39 4.45
CA ARG A 45 8.16 5.55 5.15
C ARG A 45 7.70 5.63 6.61
N ASP A 46 6.46 5.24 6.88
CA ASP A 46 5.86 5.30 8.21
C ASP A 46 6.09 4.04 9.05
N ARG A 47 6.44 2.91 8.42
CA ARG A 47 6.94 1.76 9.16
C ARG A 47 8.30 2.18 9.75
N PRO A 48 8.45 2.27 11.09
CA PRO A 48 9.78 2.47 11.65
C PRO A 48 10.61 1.30 11.16
N GLU A 49 11.59 1.59 10.31
CA GLU A 49 12.60 0.61 9.92
C GLU A 49 13.19 0.11 11.23
N TRP A 50 12.81 -1.10 11.64
CA TRP A 50 13.50 -1.78 12.72
C TRP A 50 14.87 -2.09 12.12
N HIS A 51 15.82 -1.16 12.29
CA HIS A 51 17.23 -1.43 12.10
C HIS A 51 17.61 -2.44 13.17
N GLY A 52 17.41 -3.72 12.87
CA GLY A 52 17.96 -4.78 13.69
C GLY A 52 19.46 -4.59 13.83
N PRO A 53 20.03 -4.97 14.99
CA PRO A 53 21.43 -4.71 15.27
C PRO A 53 22.24 -5.36 14.15
N ARG A 54 22.91 -4.51 13.38
CA ARG A 54 23.85 -4.94 12.34
C ARG A 54 25.01 -5.57 13.09
N ASN A 55 25.08 -6.90 13.08
CA ASN A 55 26.24 -7.66 13.54
C ASN A 55 26.80 -8.45 12.36
#